data_AF-A0A6L8C7L0-F1
#
_entry.id   AF-A0A6L8C7L0-F1
#
_cell.length_a   1.000
_cell.length_b   1.000
_cell.length_c   1.000
_cell.angle_alpha   90.00
_cell.angle_beta   90.00
_cell.angle_gamma   90.00
#
_symmetry.space_group_name_H-M   'P 1'
#
loop_
_entity.id
_entity.type
_entity.pdbx_description
1 polymer ?
#
loop_
_entity_poly.entity_id
_entity_poly.type
_entity_poly.pdbx_seq_one_letter_code
_entity_poly.pdbx_strand_id
1 'polypeptide(L)'
;MDDLQTVGSFNLAGYRNTSSTDVRMRLGLDLLGVEYNYVPGYVSASKVNAAMLQDEAQFSCGSILAIRNLFGPNLIEPGLAIPLWYYAVVDSDGNDVKDDRLAGIPTFSEVFEKFNGEPPSGIPYDALTLINNSVVTMLWGSFVPKGTPDEAVASLRMAWDSLSSDPEFIAEYEAMTSGAPILTNASKVQENIQKLVNLSPELVTFVSDLISAE
;
A
#
# COMPACT_ATOMS: atom_id res chain seq x y z
N MET A 1 7.17 -11.19 16.38
CA MET A 1 5.80 -10.72 16.04
C MET A 1 4.94 -10.70 17.28
N ASP A 2 4.93 -11.78 18.05
CA ASP A 2 4.15 -11.88 19.31
C ASP A 2 4.43 -10.74 20.33
N ASP A 3 5.59 -10.09 20.26
CA ASP A 3 5.93 -8.95 21.13
C ASP A 3 5.24 -7.62 20.76
N LEU A 4 4.60 -7.49 19.57
CA LEU A 4 4.01 -6.22 19.09
C LEU A 4 2.94 -5.63 20.02
N GLN A 5 2.23 -6.46 20.79
CA GLN A 5 1.25 -6.00 21.78
C GLN A 5 1.88 -5.59 23.12
N THR A 6 3.12 -6.03 23.37
CA THR A 6 3.83 -5.81 24.62
C THR A 6 4.96 -4.79 24.50
N VAL A 7 5.36 -4.48 23.26
CA VAL A 7 6.33 -3.44 22.97
C VAL A 7 5.72 -2.10 23.37
N GLY A 8 6.48 -1.27 24.09
CA GLY A 8 6.07 0.10 24.34
C GLY A 8 5.94 0.88 23.03
N SER A 9 5.39 2.10 23.09
CA SER A 9 5.23 2.94 21.91
C SER A 9 6.55 3.11 21.14
N PHE A 10 6.46 2.96 19.82
CA PHE A 10 7.57 3.09 18.87
C PHE A 10 7.27 4.18 17.83
N ASN A 11 8.30 4.65 17.13
CA ASN A 11 8.13 5.71 16.14
C ASN A 11 7.76 5.13 14.77
N LEU A 12 6.59 5.52 14.28
CA LEU A 12 6.07 5.25 12.95
C LEU A 12 6.50 6.36 11.98
N ALA A 13 7.46 6.07 11.10
CA ALA A 13 7.92 7.03 10.09
C ALA A 13 6.96 7.12 8.90
N GLY A 14 6.43 8.32 8.67
CA GLY A 14 5.50 8.63 7.58
C GLY A 14 5.88 9.86 6.74
N TYR A 15 5.21 10.01 5.61
CA TYR A 15 5.32 11.17 4.74
C TYR A 15 4.45 12.33 5.23
N ARG A 16 3.14 12.11 5.38
CA ARG A 16 2.12 13.10 5.76
C ARG A 16 0.80 12.40 6.06
N ASN A 17 -0.04 12.96 6.94
CA ASN A 17 -1.32 12.37 7.37
C ASN A 17 -2.29 12.02 6.24
N THR A 18 -2.22 12.71 5.10
CA THR A 18 -3.05 12.47 3.91
C THR A 18 -2.45 11.49 2.90
N SER A 19 -1.26 10.96 3.17
CA SER A 19 -0.61 9.96 2.31
C SER A 19 -1.31 8.62 2.49
N SER A 20 -1.68 7.97 1.37
CA SER A 20 -2.32 6.67 1.41
C SER A 20 -1.45 5.57 2.03
N THR A 21 -0.12 5.71 2.02
CA THR A 21 0.77 4.79 2.74
C THR A 21 0.65 4.99 4.25
N ASP A 22 0.65 6.24 4.72
CA ASP A 22 0.58 6.59 6.13
C ASP A 22 -0.76 6.18 6.73
N VAL A 23 -1.85 6.44 5.99
CA VAL A 23 -3.18 6.02 6.40
C VAL A 23 -3.28 4.50 6.54
N ARG A 24 -2.70 3.72 5.62
CA ARG A 24 -2.68 2.24 5.72
C ARG A 24 -1.88 1.76 6.93
N MET A 25 -0.71 2.34 7.18
CA MET A 25 0.11 1.97 8.34
C MET A 25 -0.63 2.25 9.65
N ARG A 26 -1.17 3.46 9.79
CA ARG A 26 -1.94 3.89 10.97
C ARG A 26 -3.14 2.97 11.18
N LEU A 27 -3.97 2.76 10.16
CA LEU A 27 -5.13 1.86 10.26
C LEU A 27 -4.73 0.43 10.64
N GLY A 28 -3.64 -0.10 10.07
CA GLY A 28 -3.17 -1.44 10.41
C GLY A 28 -2.78 -1.55 11.88
N LEU A 29 -2.05 -0.57 12.41
CA LEU A 29 -1.65 -0.53 13.82
C LEU A 29 -2.84 -0.27 14.76
N ASP A 30 -3.73 0.65 14.39
CA ASP A 30 -4.96 0.96 15.15
C ASP A 30 -5.86 -0.28 15.26
N LEU A 31 -6.03 -1.04 14.16
CA LEU A 31 -6.78 -2.30 14.14
C LEU A 31 -6.15 -3.36 15.06
N LEU A 32 -4.83 -3.44 15.11
CA LEU A 32 -4.10 -4.36 16.01
C LEU A 32 -4.11 -3.87 17.48
N GLY A 33 -4.61 -2.66 17.75
CA GLY A 33 -4.58 -2.05 19.08
C GLY A 33 -3.16 -1.74 19.58
N VAL A 34 -2.23 -1.49 18.66
CA VAL A 34 -0.83 -1.22 18.97
C VAL A 34 -0.61 0.28 19.11
N GLU A 35 0.01 0.69 20.22
CA GLU A 35 0.37 2.09 20.43
C GLU A 35 1.62 2.49 19.63
N TYR A 36 1.60 3.66 19.00
CA TYR A 36 2.72 4.21 18.24
C TYR A 36 2.76 5.73 18.32
N ASN A 37 3.95 6.29 18.10
CA ASN A 37 4.15 7.72 17.87
C ASN A 37 4.25 7.97 16.36
N TYR A 38 3.29 8.69 15.80
CA TYR A 38 3.33 9.03 14.37
C TYR A 38 4.32 10.18 14.11
N VAL A 39 5.33 9.92 13.29
CA VAL A 39 6.38 10.88 12.91
C VAL A 39 6.29 11.17 11.40
N PRO A 40 5.47 12.16 10.98
CA PRO A 40 5.39 12.60 9.59
C PRO A 40 6.57 13.48 9.18
N GLY A 41 6.66 13.80 7.89
CA GLY A 41 7.59 14.80 7.35
C GLY A 41 8.80 14.22 6.61
N TYR A 42 8.92 12.90 6.53
CA TYR A 42 9.90 12.28 5.64
C TYR A 42 9.50 12.53 4.19
N VAL A 43 10.41 13.04 3.36
CA VAL A 43 10.10 13.42 1.97
C VAL A 43 10.31 12.29 0.96
N SER A 44 10.90 11.16 1.38
CA SER A 44 11.15 10.01 0.53
C SER A 44 11.43 8.74 1.35
N ALA A 45 11.27 7.58 0.71
CA ALA A 45 11.62 6.29 1.30
C ALA A 45 13.09 6.25 1.74
N SER A 46 14.00 6.92 1.01
CA SER A 46 15.42 7.03 1.41
C SER A 46 15.62 7.77 2.72
N LYS A 47 14.79 8.78 3.02
CA LYS A 47 14.82 9.47 4.32
C LYS A 47 14.25 8.62 5.45
N VAL A 48 13.18 7.87 5.17
CA VAL A 48 12.66 6.85 6.10
C VAL A 48 13.72 5.80 6.41
N ASN A 49 14.40 5.25 5.39
CA ASN A 49 15.45 4.26 5.57
C ASN A 49 16.61 4.79 6.42
N ALA A 50 17.02 6.04 6.20
CA ALA A 50 18.07 6.67 7.02
C ALA A 50 17.64 6.83 8.49
N ALA A 51 16.40 7.24 8.74
CA ALA A 51 15.85 7.35 10.10
C ALA A 51 15.80 5.98 10.80
N MET A 52 15.40 4.93 10.08
CA MET A 52 15.40 3.56 10.61
C MET A 52 16.81 3.05 10.91
N LEU A 53 17.79 3.32 10.02
CA LEU A 53 19.21 2.99 10.27
C LEU A 53 19.78 3.70 11.49
N GLN A 54 19.25 4.87 11.83
CA GLN A 54 19.67 5.69 12.97
C GLN A 54 18.82 5.43 14.22
N ASP A 55 17.89 4.49 14.15
CA ASP A 55 16.94 4.17 15.22
C ASP A 55 16.06 5.37 15.65
N GLU A 56 15.87 6.34 14.76
CA GLU A 56 14.93 7.45 14.95
C GLU A 56 13.48 7.00 14.72
N ALA A 57 13.30 5.94 13.91
CA ALA A 57 12.03 5.29 13.63
C ALA A 57 12.16 3.77 13.57
N GLN A 58 11.17 3.04 14.08
CA GLN A 58 11.22 1.58 14.17
C GLN A 58 10.22 0.90 13.23
N PHE A 59 9.25 1.65 12.70
CA PHE A 59 8.23 1.10 11.80
C PHE A 59 8.03 2.00 10.59
N SER A 60 7.95 1.40 9.41
CA SER A 60 7.42 2.03 8.21
C SER A 60 6.96 0.98 7.18
N CYS A 61 6.36 1.45 6.09
CA CYS A 61 5.86 0.64 4.98
C CYS A 61 6.43 1.17 3.67
N GLY A 62 6.87 0.24 2.81
CA GLY A 62 7.38 0.53 1.48
C GLY A 62 6.56 -0.14 0.39
N SER A 63 6.74 0.33 -0.85
CA SER A 63 6.37 -0.47 -2.02
C SER A 63 7.31 -1.69 -2.13
N ILE A 64 6.93 -2.70 -2.92
CA ILE A 64 7.80 -3.85 -3.19
C ILE A 64 9.17 -3.40 -3.73
N LEU A 65 9.21 -2.36 -4.57
CA LEU A 65 10.47 -1.77 -5.04
C LEU A 65 11.29 -1.15 -3.92
N ALA A 66 10.67 -0.43 -2.98
CA ALA A 66 11.39 0.15 -1.84
C ALA A 66 11.89 -0.95 -0.89
N ILE A 67 11.11 -2.00 -0.67
CA ILE A 67 11.56 -3.15 0.12
C ILE A 67 12.75 -3.83 -0.55
N ARG A 68 12.76 -4.01 -1.88
CA ARG A 68 13.86 -4.70 -2.57
C ARG A 68 15.12 -3.86 -2.73
N ASN A 69 14.97 -2.59 -3.11
CA ASN A 69 16.10 -1.77 -3.52
C ASN A 69 16.66 -0.92 -2.38
N LEU A 70 15.96 -0.85 -1.25
CA LEU A 70 16.31 0.06 -0.17
C LEU A 70 16.25 -0.62 1.20
N PHE A 71 15.06 -1.01 1.68
CA PHE A 71 14.94 -1.54 3.04
C PHE A 71 15.55 -2.95 3.18
N GLY A 72 15.44 -3.78 2.15
CA GLY A 72 15.96 -5.14 2.11
C GLY A 72 17.47 -5.16 2.33
N PRO A 73 18.26 -4.57 1.42
CA PRO A 73 19.71 -4.57 1.53
C PRO A 73 20.25 -3.82 2.76
N ASN A 74 19.57 -2.74 3.18
CA ASN A 74 20.08 -1.88 4.25
C ASN A 74 19.62 -2.27 5.66
N LEU A 75 18.43 -2.88 5.79
CA LEU A 75 17.82 -3.17 7.10
C LEU A 75 17.53 -4.66 7.29
N ILE A 76 16.94 -5.33 6.29
CA ILE A 76 16.46 -6.71 6.47
C ILE A 76 17.61 -7.73 6.37
N GLU A 77 18.41 -7.68 5.30
CA GLU A 77 19.55 -8.59 5.08
C GLU A 77 20.60 -8.51 6.20
N PRO A 78 20.94 -7.31 6.75
CA PRO A 78 21.84 -7.21 7.89
C PRO A 78 21.20 -7.61 9.24
N GLY A 79 19.89 -7.90 9.27
CA GLY A 79 19.16 -8.31 10.48
C GLY A 79 18.78 -7.16 11.41
N LEU A 80 18.72 -5.92 10.91
CA LEU A 80 18.32 -4.73 11.68
C LEU A 80 16.80 -4.53 11.69
N ALA A 81 16.08 -5.06 10.71
CA ALA A 81 14.62 -5.04 10.64
C ALA A 81 14.07 -6.36 10.10
N ILE A 82 12.79 -6.60 10.34
CA ILE A 82 12.06 -7.75 9.79
C ILE A 82 10.77 -7.27 9.11
N PRO A 83 10.34 -7.91 8.00
CA PRO A 83 9.00 -7.69 7.48
C PRO A 83 7.99 -8.29 8.47
N LEU A 84 6.96 -7.51 8.82
CA LEU A 84 5.92 -7.97 9.75
C LEU A 84 4.71 -8.53 9.00
N TRP A 85 4.24 -7.82 7.98
CA TRP A 85 3.19 -8.25 7.07
C TRP A 85 3.25 -7.44 5.78
N TYR A 86 2.39 -7.79 4.82
CA TYR A 86 2.05 -6.93 3.69
C TYR A 86 0.53 -6.78 3.54
N TYR A 87 0.09 -5.69 2.90
CA TYR A 87 -1.31 -5.46 2.62
C TYR A 87 -1.68 -6.07 1.26
N ALA A 88 -2.26 -7.27 1.27
CA ALA A 88 -2.75 -7.93 0.06
C ALA A 88 -3.93 -7.17 -0.56
N VAL A 89 -4.09 -7.29 -1.88
CA VAL A 89 -5.32 -6.83 -2.54
C VAL A 89 -6.45 -7.74 -2.08
N VAL A 90 -7.56 -7.17 -1.64
CA VAL A 90 -8.75 -7.95 -1.28
C VAL A 90 -9.67 -8.05 -2.49
N ASP A 91 -10.06 -9.26 -2.88
CA ASP A 91 -10.98 -9.48 -4.00
C ASP A 91 -12.44 -9.16 -3.63
N SER A 92 -13.36 -9.36 -4.60
CA SER A 92 -14.79 -9.09 -4.39
C SER A 92 -15.46 -10.02 -3.39
N ASP A 93 -14.85 -11.17 -3.12
CA ASP A 93 -15.36 -12.18 -2.19
C ASP A 93 -14.78 -11.98 -0.78
N GLY A 94 -13.94 -10.95 -0.59
CA GLY A 94 -13.31 -10.61 0.68
C GLY A 94 -12.02 -11.38 0.96
N ASN A 95 -11.46 -12.08 -0.04
CA ASN A 95 -10.24 -12.87 0.14
C ASN A 95 -8.98 -12.07 -0.24
N ASP A 96 -7.91 -12.30 0.50
CA ASP A 96 -6.59 -11.76 0.16
C ASP A 96 -6.02 -12.45 -1.10
N VAL A 97 -5.76 -11.66 -2.14
CA VAL A 97 -5.03 -12.07 -3.32
C VAL A 97 -3.53 -12.01 -3.01
N LYS A 98 -2.93 -13.18 -2.77
CA LYS A 98 -1.51 -13.30 -2.41
C LYS A 98 -0.58 -12.95 -3.57
N ASP A 99 0.57 -12.37 -3.22
CA ASP A 99 1.62 -12.01 -4.16
C ASP A 99 2.82 -12.94 -3.96
N ASP A 100 3.10 -13.80 -4.95
CA ASP A 100 4.19 -14.77 -4.88
C ASP A 100 5.56 -14.12 -4.65
N ARG A 101 5.73 -12.84 -5.02
CA ARG A 101 6.97 -12.07 -4.78
C ARG A 101 7.22 -11.82 -3.29
N LEU A 102 6.19 -11.97 -2.45
CA LEU A 102 6.21 -11.77 -1.00
C LEU A 102 5.98 -13.09 -0.24
N ALA A 103 6.17 -14.23 -0.90
CA ALA A 103 6.06 -15.55 -0.28
C ALA A 103 6.89 -15.64 1.01
N GLY A 104 6.27 -16.15 2.08
CA GLY A 104 6.88 -16.24 3.41
C GLY A 104 6.64 -15.03 4.32
N ILE A 105 6.09 -13.93 3.79
CA ILE A 105 5.58 -12.81 4.59
C ILE A 105 4.05 -12.99 4.71
N PRO A 106 3.46 -12.92 5.92
CA PRO A 106 2.01 -13.04 6.09
C PRO A 106 1.28 -11.80 5.58
N THR A 107 0.01 -11.95 5.22
CA THR A 107 -0.85 -10.79 4.96
C THR A 107 -1.23 -10.09 6.25
N PHE A 108 -1.63 -8.81 6.17
CA PHE A 108 -2.18 -8.10 7.32
C PHE A 108 -3.37 -8.86 7.93
N SER A 109 -4.27 -9.39 7.11
CA SER A 109 -5.46 -10.11 7.56
C SER A 109 -5.10 -11.38 8.32
N GLU A 110 -4.09 -12.13 7.85
CA GLU A 110 -3.55 -13.31 8.56
C GLU A 110 -2.91 -12.92 9.89
N VAL A 111 -2.18 -11.80 9.95
CA VAL A 111 -1.62 -11.28 11.20
C VAL A 111 -2.74 -10.88 12.14
N PHE A 112 -3.71 -10.09 11.68
CA PHE A 112 -4.85 -9.68 12.49
C PHE A 112 -5.59 -10.89 13.07
N GLU A 113 -5.95 -11.87 12.25
CA GLU A 113 -6.66 -13.07 12.72
C GLU A 113 -5.84 -13.86 13.74
N LYS A 114 -4.53 -13.99 13.54
CA LYS A 114 -3.64 -14.63 14.53
C LYS A 114 -3.65 -13.87 15.87
N PHE A 115 -3.71 -12.55 15.84
CA PHE A 115 -3.65 -11.71 17.04
C PHE A 115 -4.99 -11.60 17.77
N ASN A 116 -6.08 -11.48 17.03
CA ASN A 116 -7.41 -11.18 17.57
C ASN A 116 -8.30 -12.43 17.68
N GLY A 117 -7.94 -13.52 17.02
CA GLY A 117 -8.70 -14.78 17.01
C GLY A 117 -9.89 -14.79 16.05
N GLU A 118 -10.10 -13.71 15.32
CA GLU A 118 -11.17 -13.55 14.32
C GLU A 118 -10.67 -12.70 13.13
N PRO A 119 -11.23 -12.88 11.92
CA PRO A 119 -10.85 -12.08 10.77
C PRO A 119 -11.21 -10.60 10.97
N PRO A 120 -10.42 -9.66 10.40
CA PRO A 120 -10.71 -8.24 10.51
C PRO A 120 -12.03 -7.90 9.83
N SER A 121 -12.79 -6.98 10.43
CA SER A 121 -14.09 -6.55 9.92
C SER A 121 -14.47 -5.14 10.37
N GLY A 122 -15.54 -4.60 9.80
CA GLY A 122 -16.09 -3.29 10.13
C GLY A 122 -15.39 -2.12 9.44
N ILE A 123 -15.90 -0.91 9.70
CA ILE A 123 -15.51 0.32 8.99
C ILE A 123 -13.98 0.57 8.96
N PRO A 124 -13.21 0.36 10.04
CA PRO A 124 -11.75 0.56 9.96
C PRO A 124 -11.06 -0.40 8.98
N TYR A 125 -11.51 -1.65 8.91
CA TYR A 125 -10.98 -2.63 7.95
C TYR A 125 -11.47 -2.37 6.53
N ASP A 126 -12.73 -1.95 6.35
CA ASP A 126 -13.26 -1.53 5.06
C ASP A 126 -12.47 -0.33 4.51
N ALA A 127 -12.10 0.62 5.37
CA ALA A 127 -11.26 1.77 5.03
C ALA A 127 -9.85 1.34 4.63
N LEU A 128 -9.23 0.43 5.39
CA LEU A 128 -7.92 -0.11 5.08
C LEU A 128 -7.92 -0.80 3.71
N THR A 129 -8.92 -1.65 3.47
CA THR A 129 -9.11 -2.39 2.22
C THR A 129 -9.31 -1.45 1.03
N LEU A 130 -10.20 -0.46 1.19
CA LEU A 130 -10.47 0.55 0.16
C LEU A 130 -9.19 1.27 -0.26
N ILE A 131 -8.43 1.77 0.72
CA ILE A 131 -7.22 2.55 0.45
C ILE A 131 -6.14 1.65 -0.14
N ASN A 132 -5.99 0.42 0.37
CA ASN A 132 -5.02 -0.52 -0.16
C ASN A 132 -5.29 -0.89 -1.62
N ASN A 133 -6.51 -1.32 -1.93
CA ASN A 133 -6.88 -1.70 -3.29
C ASN A 133 -6.76 -0.51 -4.25
N SER A 134 -7.11 0.70 -3.80
CA SER A 134 -6.96 1.92 -4.60
C SER A 134 -5.49 2.22 -4.90
N VAL A 135 -4.62 2.10 -3.90
CA VAL A 135 -3.18 2.28 -4.10
C VAL A 135 -2.65 1.24 -5.07
N VAL A 136 -2.88 -0.05 -4.83
CA VAL A 136 -2.27 -1.11 -5.67
C VAL A 136 -2.74 -1.02 -7.12
N THR A 137 -4.01 -0.69 -7.36
CA THR A 137 -4.57 -0.67 -8.72
C THR A 137 -4.37 0.64 -9.48
N MET A 138 -4.06 1.76 -8.81
CA MET A 138 -4.03 3.09 -9.42
C MET A 138 -2.76 3.93 -9.11
N LEU A 139 -1.74 3.38 -8.42
CA LEU A 139 -0.55 4.16 -7.97
C LEU A 139 0.18 4.89 -9.10
N TRP A 140 0.30 4.29 -10.28
CA TRP A 140 0.96 4.86 -11.46
C TRP A 140 0.00 5.02 -12.64
N GLY A 141 -1.13 5.67 -12.39
CA GLY A 141 -2.13 5.97 -13.42
C GLY A 141 -1.76 7.17 -14.30
N SER A 142 -2.16 7.11 -15.57
CA SER A 142 -2.16 8.27 -16.48
C SER A 142 -3.56 8.87 -16.57
N PHE A 143 -3.66 10.19 -16.38
CA PHE A 143 -4.91 10.93 -16.47
C PHE A 143 -4.77 12.08 -17.46
N VAL A 144 -5.83 12.36 -18.20
CA VAL A 144 -5.90 13.47 -19.14
C VAL A 144 -6.96 14.48 -18.69
N PRO A 145 -6.78 15.78 -18.95
CA PRO A 145 -7.78 16.79 -18.60
C PRO A 145 -9.14 16.53 -19.25
N LYS A 146 -10.21 16.97 -18.58
CA LYS A 146 -11.55 17.01 -19.18
C LYS A 146 -11.52 17.85 -20.46
N GLY A 147 -12.09 17.33 -21.54
CA GLY A 147 -12.11 17.98 -22.85
C GLY A 147 -10.91 17.64 -23.75
N THR A 148 -10.01 16.75 -23.33
CA THR A 148 -9.00 16.16 -24.22
C THR A 148 -9.69 15.50 -25.41
N PRO A 149 -9.26 15.73 -26.67
CA PRO A 149 -9.89 15.14 -27.85
C PRO A 149 -9.93 13.61 -27.79
N ASP A 150 -11.04 13.00 -28.21
CA ASP A 150 -11.26 11.55 -28.12
C ASP A 150 -10.16 10.74 -28.81
N GLU A 151 -9.61 11.25 -29.92
CA GLU A 151 -8.49 10.63 -30.64
C GLU A 151 -7.21 10.55 -29.78
N ALA A 152 -6.91 11.60 -29.02
CA ALA A 152 -5.76 11.61 -28.11
C ALA A 152 -5.99 10.66 -26.92
N VAL A 153 -7.22 10.61 -26.39
CA VAL A 153 -7.59 9.65 -25.34
C VAL A 153 -7.47 8.21 -25.85
N ALA A 154 -7.96 7.93 -27.06
CA ALA A 154 -7.86 6.62 -27.68
C ALA A 154 -6.40 6.21 -27.90
N SER A 155 -5.56 7.14 -28.38
CA SER A 155 -4.13 6.91 -28.59
C SER A 155 -3.40 6.55 -27.29
N LEU A 156 -3.68 7.28 -26.19
CA LEU A 156 -3.08 6.98 -24.88
C LEU A 156 -3.51 5.60 -24.36
N ARG A 157 -4.78 5.23 -24.51
CA ARG A 157 -5.28 3.90 -24.12
C ARG A 157 -4.59 2.79 -24.90
N MET A 158 -4.50 2.94 -26.22
CA MET A 158 -3.82 1.98 -27.09
C MET A 158 -2.34 1.81 -26.71
N ALA A 159 -1.65 2.90 -26.38
CA ALA A 159 -0.25 2.84 -25.94
C ALA A 159 -0.10 2.02 -24.64
N TRP A 160 -0.96 2.26 -23.64
CA TRP A 160 -0.96 1.47 -22.40
C TRP A 160 -1.28 0.00 -22.66
N ASP A 161 -2.28 -0.30 -23.49
CA ASP A 161 -2.66 -1.67 -23.80
C ASP A 161 -1.52 -2.41 -24.52
N SER A 162 -0.75 -1.73 -25.37
CA SER A 162 0.40 -2.33 -26.08
C SER A 162 1.57 -2.72 -25.17
N LEU A 163 1.75 -2.08 -24.01
CA LEU A 163 2.85 -2.42 -23.08
C LEU A 163 2.76 -3.87 -22.58
N SER A 164 1.55 -4.41 -22.46
CA SER A 164 1.33 -5.80 -22.04
C SER A 164 1.96 -6.85 -22.97
N SER A 165 2.29 -6.46 -24.20
CA SER A 165 2.87 -7.32 -25.24
C SER A 165 4.25 -6.85 -25.69
N ASP A 166 4.81 -5.82 -25.06
CA ASP A 166 6.13 -5.28 -25.38
C ASP A 166 7.21 -6.09 -24.62
N PRO A 167 8.04 -6.89 -25.33
CA PRO A 167 9.03 -7.75 -24.68
C PRO A 167 10.14 -6.96 -23.98
N GLU A 168 10.48 -5.76 -24.45
CA GLU A 168 11.51 -4.92 -23.81
C GLU A 168 10.98 -4.37 -22.49
N PHE A 169 9.76 -3.83 -22.50
CA PHE A 169 9.08 -3.38 -21.29
C PHE A 169 8.92 -4.50 -20.25
N ILE A 170 8.44 -5.68 -20.67
CA ILE A 170 8.26 -6.82 -19.76
C ILE A 170 9.60 -7.23 -19.14
N ALA A 171 10.66 -7.34 -19.95
CA ALA A 171 11.97 -7.74 -19.47
C ALA A 171 12.56 -6.73 -18.46
N GLU A 172 12.44 -5.43 -18.72
CA GLU A 172 12.89 -4.39 -17.78
C GLU A 172 12.08 -4.40 -16.48
N TYR A 173 10.75 -4.53 -16.59
CA TYR A 173 9.87 -4.59 -15.42
C TYR A 173 10.16 -5.82 -14.54
N GLU A 174 10.35 -6.99 -15.16
CA GLU A 174 10.69 -8.23 -14.45
C GLU A 174 12.08 -8.14 -13.80
N ALA A 175 13.05 -7.53 -14.46
CA ALA A 175 14.38 -7.32 -13.87
C ALA A 175 14.31 -6.44 -12.61
N MET A 176 13.41 -5.45 -12.59
CA MET A 176 13.23 -4.55 -11.44
C MET A 176 12.36 -5.12 -10.32
N THR A 177 11.34 -5.90 -10.64
CA THR A 177 10.29 -6.32 -9.69
C THR A 177 10.24 -7.82 -9.40
N SER A 178 10.97 -8.63 -10.17
CA SER A 178 10.89 -10.10 -10.25
C SER A 178 9.48 -10.66 -10.36
N GLY A 179 8.60 -9.94 -11.05
CA GLY A 179 7.30 -10.45 -11.47
C GLY A 179 6.83 -9.74 -12.72
N ALA A 180 5.83 -10.33 -13.37
CA ALA A 180 5.24 -9.75 -14.56
C ALA A 180 4.58 -8.38 -14.26
N PRO A 181 4.52 -7.47 -15.24
CA PRO A 181 3.83 -6.21 -15.09
C PRO A 181 2.34 -6.41 -14.82
N ILE A 182 1.85 -5.74 -13.79
CA ILE A 182 0.42 -5.64 -13.48
C ILE A 182 -0.10 -4.34 -14.11
N LEU A 183 -0.77 -4.46 -15.25
CA LEU A 183 -1.32 -3.32 -15.97
C LEU A 183 -2.84 -3.25 -15.79
N THR A 184 -3.32 -2.12 -15.27
CA THR A 184 -4.76 -1.83 -15.15
C THR A 184 -5.21 -1.03 -16.37
N ASN A 185 -6.04 -1.63 -17.23
CA ASN A 185 -6.56 -0.94 -18.40
C ASN A 185 -7.56 0.18 -18.03
N ALA A 186 -7.84 1.07 -19.00
CA ALA A 186 -8.67 2.24 -18.77
C ALA A 186 -10.09 1.92 -18.29
N SER A 187 -10.71 0.85 -18.79
CA SER A 187 -12.06 0.44 -18.37
C SER A 187 -12.06 0.03 -16.88
N LYS A 188 -11.04 -0.70 -16.44
CA LYS A 188 -10.93 -1.11 -15.04
C LYS A 188 -10.61 0.07 -14.13
N VAL A 189 -9.76 1.01 -14.57
CA VAL A 189 -9.52 2.27 -13.85
C VAL A 189 -10.83 3.06 -13.69
N GLN A 190 -11.64 3.16 -14.74
CA GLN A 190 -12.94 3.84 -14.66
C GLN A 190 -13.91 3.15 -13.70
N GLU A 191 -13.97 1.82 -13.68
CA GLU A 191 -14.76 1.05 -12.72
C GLU A 191 -14.31 1.37 -11.27
N ASN A 192 -13.00 1.39 -11.02
CA ASN A 192 -12.46 1.71 -9.70
C ASN A 192 -12.80 3.14 -9.27
N ILE A 193 -12.67 4.12 -10.17
CA ILE A 193 -13.10 5.50 -9.91
C ILE A 193 -14.60 5.57 -9.59
N GLN A 194 -15.44 4.81 -10.32
CA GLN A 194 -16.87 4.77 -10.05
C GLN A 194 -17.20 4.18 -8.68
N LYS A 195 -16.43 3.21 -8.19
CA LYS A 195 -16.58 2.72 -6.80
C LYS A 195 -16.21 3.80 -5.79
N LEU A 196 -15.15 4.56 -6.05
CA LEU A 196 -14.68 5.64 -5.16
C LEU A 196 -15.67 6.81 -5.04
N VAL A 197 -16.42 7.13 -6.10
CA VAL A 197 -17.44 8.20 -6.02
C VAL A 197 -18.75 7.76 -5.35
N ASN A 198 -18.95 6.44 -5.18
CA ASN A 198 -20.18 5.86 -4.63
C ASN A 198 -19.96 5.21 -3.25
N LEU A 199 -18.95 5.66 -2.52
CA LEU A 199 -18.67 5.17 -1.16
C LEU A 199 -19.79 5.56 -0.19
N SER A 200 -19.98 4.77 0.86
CA SER A 200 -20.94 5.11 1.91
C SER A 200 -20.52 6.39 2.63
N PRO A 201 -21.48 7.24 3.06
CA PRO A 201 -21.15 8.45 3.83
C PRO A 201 -20.37 8.14 5.11
N GLU A 202 -20.68 7.03 5.77
CA GLU A 202 -19.98 6.57 6.97
C GLU A 202 -18.49 6.34 6.71
N LEU A 203 -18.14 5.65 5.62
CA LEU A 203 -16.75 5.40 5.26
C LEU A 203 -16.00 6.68 4.87
N VAL A 204 -16.68 7.59 4.17
CA VAL A 204 -16.13 8.91 3.82
C VAL A 204 -15.85 9.73 5.08
N THR A 205 -16.78 9.78 6.03
CA THR A 205 -16.60 10.47 7.31
C THR A 205 -15.45 9.86 8.09
N PHE A 206 -15.41 8.53 8.22
CA PHE A 206 -14.34 7.84 8.94
C PHE A 206 -12.95 8.18 8.38
N VAL A 207 -12.76 8.08 7.06
CA VAL A 207 -11.47 8.40 6.43
C VAL A 207 -11.15 9.90 6.57
N SER A 208 -12.13 10.78 6.45
CA SER A 208 -11.93 12.23 6.60
C SER A 208 -11.49 12.60 8.02
N ASP A 209 -12.15 12.04 9.03
CA ASP A 209 -11.79 12.27 10.43
C ASP A 209 -10.38 11.73 10.74
N LEU A 210 -10.05 10.55 10.21
CA LEU A 210 -8.73 9.95 10.38
C LEU A 210 -7.59 10.81 9.82
N ILE A 211 -7.76 11.40 8.63
CA ILE A 211 -6.73 12.25 8.02
C ILE A 211 -6.72 13.67 8.60
N SER A 212 -7.80 14.10 9.25
CA SER A 212 -7.90 15.38 9.96
C SER A 212 -7.41 15.31 11.42
N ALA A 213 -7.34 14.13 12.02
CA ALA A 213 -6.77 13.93 13.34
C ALA A 213 -5.26 14.28 13.33
N GLU A 214 -4.87 15.22 14.19
CA GLU A 214 -3.49 15.61 14.49
C GLU A 214 -2.84 14.66 15.49
#